data_AF-A0A962U7N2-F1
#
_entry.id   AF-A0A962U7N2-F1
#
_cell.length_a   1.000
_cell.length_b   1.000
_cell.length_c   1.000
_cell.angle_alpha   90.00
_cell.angle_beta   90.00
_cell.angle_gamma   90.00
#
_symmetry.space_group_name_H-M   'P 1'
#
loop_
_entity.id
_entity.type
_entity.pdbx_description
1 polymer ?
#
loop_
_entity_poly.entity_id
_entity_poly.type
_entity_poly.pdbx_seq_one_letter_code
_entity_poly.pdbx_strand_id
1 'polypeptide(L)'
;MSLRRARSPEEYAEWVKQAMFEVGDLKDCLLYEVEDLQRFPAYIEPLEVSIKQVYDAMVSGVYQFGREDLSFMDVLRRHEDQIPFHTLLKQINETHRKGLDVPDEG
;
A
#
# COMPACT_ATOMS: atom_id res chain seq x y z
N MET A 1 -4.71 12.62 14.09
CA MET A 1 -4.80 13.00 12.67
C MET A 1 -5.64 11.94 11.98
N SER A 2 -6.80 12.29 11.41
CA SER A 2 -7.59 11.34 10.62
C SER A 2 -6.89 11.07 9.30
N LEU A 3 -6.78 9.82 8.90
CA LEU A 3 -6.22 9.46 7.59
C LEU A 3 -7.21 9.88 6.50
N ARG A 4 -6.71 10.58 5.48
CA ARG A 4 -7.51 10.92 4.30
C ARG A 4 -7.90 9.64 3.56
N ARG A 5 -9.17 9.51 3.21
CA ARG A 5 -9.70 8.48 2.33
C ARG A 5 -9.78 9.00 0.90
N ALA A 6 -9.69 8.12 -0.09
CA ALA A 6 -9.84 8.52 -1.49
C ALA A 6 -11.27 8.96 -1.76
N ARG A 7 -11.45 9.98 -2.60
CA ARG A 7 -12.74 10.54 -3.00
C ARG A 7 -13.33 9.84 -4.21
N SER A 8 -12.51 9.15 -4.99
CA SER A 8 -12.94 8.40 -6.17
C SER A 8 -12.17 7.07 -6.31
N PRO A 9 -12.71 6.10 -7.08
CA PRO A 9 -12.00 4.86 -7.39
C PRO A 9 -10.68 5.10 -8.12
N GLU A 10 -10.61 6.13 -8.97
CA GLU A 10 -9.40 6.49 -9.71
C GLU A 10 -8.32 7.03 -8.77
N GLU A 11 -8.68 7.89 -7.82
CA GLU A 11 -7.74 8.36 -6.79
C GLU A 11 -7.22 7.19 -5.96
N TYR A 12 -8.09 6.25 -5.60
CA TYR A 12 -7.70 5.05 -4.87
C TYR A 12 -6.75 4.14 -5.67
N ALA A 13 -7.01 3.96 -6.97
CA ALA A 13 -6.16 3.19 -7.86
C ALA A 13 -4.78 3.84 -8.04
N GLU A 14 -4.72 5.17 -8.15
CA GLU A 14 -3.45 5.89 -8.22
C GLU A 14 -2.66 5.78 -6.91
N TRP A 15 -3.30 5.75 -5.73
CA TRP A 15 -2.60 5.48 -4.48
C TRP A 15 -1.99 4.09 -4.42
N VAL A 16 -2.73 3.06 -4.85
CA VAL A 16 -2.20 1.68 -4.90
C VAL A 16 -1.05 1.56 -5.89
N LYS A 17 -1.15 2.23 -7.04
CA LYS A 17 -0.06 2.31 -8.02
C LYS A 17 1.15 3.07 -7.48
N GLN A 18 0.94 4.16 -6.75
CA GLN A 18 2.03 4.86 -6.07
C GLN A 18 2.70 3.93 -5.04
N ALA A 19 1.95 3.21 -4.22
CA ALA A 19 2.51 2.26 -3.25
C ALA A 19 3.35 1.16 -3.93
N MET A 20 2.95 0.70 -5.13
CA MET A 20 3.75 -0.21 -5.95
C MET A 20 5.07 0.40 -6.44
N PHE A 21 5.07 1.68 -6.77
CA PHE A 21 6.30 2.39 -7.14
C PHE A 21 7.22 2.57 -5.94
N GLU A 22 6.68 3.03 -4.81
CA GLU A 22 7.43 3.32 -3.58
C GLU A 22 8.07 2.07 -2.99
N VAL A 23 7.42 0.90 -3.05
CA VAL A 23 8.04 -0.36 -2.59
C VAL A 23 9.19 -0.80 -3.51
N GLY A 24 9.08 -0.53 -4.82
CA GLY A 24 10.15 -0.75 -5.79
C GLY A 24 11.33 0.18 -5.55
N ASP A 25 11.06 1.47 -5.37
CA ASP A 25 12.07 2.49 -5.07
C ASP A 25 12.79 2.19 -3.75
N LEU A 26 12.06 1.80 -2.71
CA LEU A 26 12.66 1.35 -1.44
C LEU A 26 13.59 0.15 -1.63
N LYS A 27 13.20 -0.82 -2.47
CA LYS A 27 14.02 -2.00 -2.77
C LYS A 27 15.28 -1.62 -3.55
N ASP A 28 15.17 -0.69 -4.49
CA ASP A 28 16.30 -0.16 -5.25
C ASP A 28 17.24 0.64 -4.33
N CYS A 29 16.73 1.49 -3.44
CA CYS A 29 17.53 2.18 -2.43
C CYS A 29 18.32 1.18 -1.56
N LEU A 30 17.65 0.14 -1.05
CA LEU A 30 18.30 -0.92 -0.27
C LEU A 30 19.33 -1.72 -1.08
N LEU A 31 19.16 -1.83 -2.40
CA LEU A 31 20.14 -2.47 -3.28
C LEU A 31 21.37 -1.58 -3.50
N TYR A 32 21.18 -0.27 -3.66
CA TYR A 32 22.25 0.70 -3.88
C TYR A 32 23.05 1.03 -2.61
N GLU A 33 22.39 1.08 -1.44
CA GLU A 33 23.07 1.35 -0.18
C GLU A 33 24.00 0.22 0.25
N VAL A 34 23.82 -0.98 -0.33
CA VAL A 34 24.39 -2.17 0.27
C VAL A 34 25.03 -3.06 -0.79
N GLU A 35 26.28 -2.71 -1.12
CA GLU A 35 27.17 -3.53 -1.95
C GLU A 35 27.37 -4.96 -1.39
N ASP A 36 26.98 -5.24 -0.13
CA ASP A 36 27.27 -6.49 0.61
C ASP A 36 26.05 -7.20 1.25
N LEU A 37 24.80 -6.75 1.05
CA LEU A 37 23.64 -7.48 1.59
C LEU A 37 23.37 -8.72 0.75
N GLN A 38 23.77 -9.88 1.25
CA GLN A 38 23.37 -11.17 0.67
C GLN A 38 21.84 -11.37 0.65
N ARG A 39 21.05 -10.55 1.38
CA ARG A 39 19.59 -10.70 1.46
C ARG A 39 18.87 -9.41 1.85
N PHE A 40 17.79 -9.07 1.15
CA PHE A 40 16.89 -7.98 1.55
C PHE A 40 16.26 -8.22 2.93
N PRO A 41 15.79 -7.15 3.62
CA PRO A 41 14.97 -7.30 4.80
C PRO A 41 13.76 -8.20 4.51
N ALA A 42 13.46 -9.13 5.44
CA ALA A 42 12.43 -10.15 5.26
C ALA A 42 11.00 -9.59 5.08
N TYR A 43 10.79 -8.30 5.30
CA TYR A 43 9.51 -7.62 5.13
C TYR A 43 9.28 -7.06 3.72
N ILE A 44 10.33 -6.87 2.91
CA ILE A 44 10.22 -6.23 1.59
C ILE A 44 9.41 -7.08 0.62
N GLU A 45 9.77 -8.35 0.49
CA GLU A 45 9.09 -9.29 -0.40
C GLU A 45 7.59 -9.49 -0.05
N PRO A 46 7.20 -9.77 1.21
CA PRO A 46 5.78 -9.92 1.54
C PRO A 46 5.02 -8.59 1.41
N LEU A 47 5.67 -7.44 1.62
CA LEU A 47 5.07 -6.13 1.39
C LEU A 47 4.79 -5.91 -0.11
N GLU A 48 5.79 -6.12 -0.96
CA GLU A 48 5.70 -5.99 -2.43
C GLU A 48 4.60 -6.91 -3.00
N VAL A 49 4.59 -8.19 -2.63
CA VAL A 49 3.59 -9.17 -3.07
C VAL A 49 2.19 -8.76 -2.65
N SER A 50 2.01 -8.31 -1.40
CA SER A 50 0.68 -7.94 -0.87
C SER A 50 0.13 -6.70 -1.55
N ILE A 51 0.96 -5.68 -1.82
CA ILE A 51 0.53 -4.47 -2.56
C ILE A 51 0.21 -4.85 -4.01
N LYS A 52 1.04 -5.70 -4.64
CA LYS A 52 0.84 -6.18 -6.01
C LYS A 52 -0.48 -6.94 -6.17
N GLN A 53 -0.86 -7.77 -5.20
CA GLN A 53 -2.14 -8.48 -5.22
C GLN A 53 -3.33 -7.52 -5.28
N VAL A 54 -3.29 -6.41 -4.53
CA VAL A 54 -4.34 -5.39 -4.56
C VAL A 54 -4.36 -4.70 -5.93
N TYR A 55 -3.19 -4.33 -6.44
CA TYR A 55 -3.06 -3.73 -7.77
C TYR A 55 -3.59 -4.64 -8.89
N ASP A 56 -3.18 -5.91 -8.89
CA ASP A 56 -3.59 -6.90 -9.89
C ASP A 56 -5.11 -7.16 -9.81
N ALA A 57 -5.69 -7.17 -8.61
CA ALA A 57 -7.14 -7.26 -8.42
C ALA A 57 -7.87 -6.04 -9.01
N MET A 58 -7.30 -4.83 -8.90
CA MET A 58 -7.86 -3.62 -9.49
C MET A 58 -7.80 -3.66 -11.02
N VAL A 59 -6.64 -4.03 -11.57
CA VAL A 59 -6.43 -4.13 -13.02
C VAL A 59 -7.33 -5.18 -13.66
N SER A 60 -7.56 -6.30 -12.97
CA SER A 60 -8.47 -7.36 -13.43
C SER A 60 -9.96 -7.04 -13.19
N GLY A 61 -10.29 -5.93 -12.52
CA GLY A 61 -11.66 -5.51 -12.24
C GLY A 61 -12.39 -6.38 -11.20
N VAL A 62 -11.66 -7.25 -10.48
CA VAL A 62 -12.23 -8.12 -9.43
C VAL A 62 -12.08 -7.52 -8.03
N TYR A 63 -11.37 -6.40 -7.90
CA TYR A 63 -11.16 -5.71 -6.64
C TYR A 63 -12.49 -5.22 -6.05
N GLN A 64 -12.68 -5.47 -4.76
CA GLN A 64 -13.84 -5.01 -4.00
C GLN A 64 -13.37 -4.38 -2.69
N PHE A 65 -14.03 -3.29 -2.29
CA PHE A 65 -13.86 -2.72 -0.95
C PHE A 65 -14.32 -3.73 0.10
N GLY A 66 -13.53 -3.88 1.16
CA GLY A 66 -13.76 -4.84 2.24
C GLY A 66 -14.03 -4.13 3.57
N ARG A 67 -14.09 -4.92 4.64
CA ARG A 67 -14.11 -4.40 6.03
C ARG A 67 -12.89 -4.83 6.83
N GLU A 68 -12.20 -5.83 6.34
CA GLU A 68 -10.95 -6.38 6.87
C GLU A 68 -9.76 -5.51 6.47
N ASP A 69 -8.65 -5.66 7.20
CA ASP A 69 -7.41 -5.00 6.82
C ASP A 69 -6.78 -5.74 5.62
N LEU A 70 -6.13 -5.00 4.73
CA LEU A 70 -5.34 -5.57 3.63
C LEU A 70 -4.15 -6.34 4.18
N SER A 71 -3.74 -7.42 3.50
CA SER A 71 -2.67 -8.34 3.95
C SER A 71 -1.35 -7.64 4.28
N PHE A 72 -1.01 -6.55 3.59
CA PHE A 72 0.20 -5.78 3.88
C PHE A 72 0.18 -5.08 5.26
N MET A 73 -0.98 -4.92 5.89
CA MET A 73 -1.09 -4.24 7.19
C MET A 73 -0.39 -5.01 8.31
N ASP A 74 -0.31 -6.33 8.22
CA ASP A 74 0.42 -7.14 9.21
C ASP A 74 1.93 -6.95 9.13
N VAL A 75 2.44 -6.69 7.93
CA VAL A 75 3.84 -6.32 7.71
C VAL A 75 4.07 -4.88 8.18
N LEU A 76 3.18 -3.98 7.77
CA LEU A 76 3.26 -2.56 8.09
C LEU A 76 3.31 -2.29 9.59
N ARG A 77 2.45 -2.95 10.38
CA ARG A 77 2.40 -2.78 11.85
C ARG A 77 3.70 -3.16 12.55
N ARG A 78 4.46 -4.10 11.98
CA ARG A 78 5.72 -4.60 12.56
C ARG A 78 6.93 -3.78 12.12
N HIS A 79 6.85 -3.16 10.95
CA HIS A 79 7.97 -2.49 10.29
C HIS A 79 7.64 -1.03 9.93
N GLU A 80 6.71 -0.41 10.63
CA GLU A 80 6.19 0.91 10.28
C GLU A 80 7.31 1.96 10.18
N ASP A 81 8.20 1.98 11.17
CA ASP A 81 9.32 2.92 11.25
C ASP A 81 10.38 2.71 10.15
N GLN A 82 10.33 1.57 9.44
CA GLN A 82 11.25 1.21 8.37
C GLN A 82 10.65 1.46 6.97
N ILE A 83 9.37 1.86 6.89
CA ILE A 83 8.66 2.05 5.62
C ILE A 83 8.35 3.55 5.44
N PRO A 84 9.08 4.28 4.58
CA PRO A 84 8.94 5.74 4.48
C PRO A 84 7.55 6.18 3.99
N PHE A 85 6.86 5.33 3.22
CA PHE A 85 5.51 5.55 2.71
C PHE A 85 4.42 4.85 3.56
N HIS A 86 4.69 4.53 4.83
CA HIS A 86 3.74 3.86 5.72
C HIS A 86 2.38 4.57 5.81
N THR A 87 2.38 5.91 5.76
CA THR A 87 1.17 6.73 5.78
C THR A 87 0.27 6.46 4.56
N LEU A 88 0.85 6.27 3.36
CA LEU A 88 0.11 5.94 2.14
C LEU A 88 -0.59 4.58 2.28
N LEU A 89 0.12 3.57 2.79
CA LEU A 89 -0.45 2.24 3.03
C LEU A 89 -1.62 2.28 4.03
N LYS A 90 -1.50 3.10 5.08
CA LYS A 90 -2.58 3.33 6.03
C LYS A 90 -3.79 4.01 5.38
N GLN A 91 -3.59 4.98 4.50
CA GLN A 91 -4.67 5.64 3.75
C GLN A 91 -5.38 4.67 2.78
N ILE A 92 -4.61 3.82 2.10
CA ILE A 92 -5.14 2.78 1.22
C ILE A 92 -6.03 1.83 2.04
N ASN A 93 -5.51 1.32 3.16
CA ASN A 93 -6.26 0.42 4.02
C ASN A 93 -7.51 1.07 4.64
N GLU A 94 -7.42 2.32 5.05
CA GLU A 94 -8.57 3.07 5.57
C GLU A 94 -9.67 3.22 4.52
N THR A 95 -9.29 3.52 3.27
CA THR A 95 -10.23 3.60 2.14
C THR A 95 -10.80 2.23 1.79
N HIS A 96 -9.97 1.18 1.81
CA HIS A 96 -10.42 -0.20 1.61
C HIS A 96 -11.55 -0.56 2.59
N ARG A 97 -11.36 -0.24 3.88
CA ARG A 97 -12.25 -0.63 4.98
C ARG A 97 -13.51 0.22 5.12
N LYS A 98 -13.40 1.51 4.84
CA LYS A 98 -14.48 2.48 5.07
C LYS A 98 -15.14 2.98 3.79
N GLY A 99 -14.67 2.51 2.63
CA GLY A 99 -15.09 3.01 1.34
C GLY A 99 -14.54 4.40 1.04
N LEU A 100 -15.00 4.95 -0.09
CA LEU A 100 -14.62 6.27 -0.57
C LEU A 100 -15.23 7.39 0.28
N ASP A 101 -14.53 8.51 0.39
CA ASP A 101 -15.00 9.75 0.99
C ASP A 101 -15.67 10.61 -0.07
N VAL A 102 -16.80 10.11 -0.56
CA VAL A 102 -17.66 10.88 -1.46
C VAL A 102 -18.41 11.93 -0.62
N PRO A 103 -18.40 13.22 -1.01
CA PRO A 103 -19.30 14.19 -0.40
C PRO A 103 -20.74 13.72 -0.65
N ASP A 104 -21.55 13.71 0.39
CA ASP A 104 -22.98 13.43 0.30
C ASP A 104 -23.60 14.50 -0.63
N GLU A 105 -23.94 14.13 -1.87
CA GLU A 105 -24.74 14.97 -2.75
C GLU A 105 -26.17 14.95 -2.19
N GLY A 106 -26.43 15.86 -1.25
CA GLY A 106 -27.77 16.14 -0.72
C GLY A 106 -28.65 16.94 -1.66
#